data_AF-A0A9D5GXA2-F1
#
_entry.id   AF-A0A9D5GXA2-F1
#
_cell.length_a   1.000
_cell.length_b   1.000
_cell.length_c   1.000
_cell.angle_alpha   90.00
_cell.angle_beta   90.00
_cell.angle_gamma   90.00
#
_symmetry.space_group_name_H-M   'P 1'
#
loop_
_entity.id
_entity.type
_entity.pdbx_description
1 polymer ?
#
loop_
_entity_poly.entity_id
_entity_poly.type
_entity_poly.pdbx_seq_one_letter_code
_entity_poly.pdbx_strand_id
1 'polypeptide(L)'
;MLEPRTEKQVPSFLGRLNYIARFISHLTTTCELIFKLLKKDQAIRWNEDCQRAFEKIKEYLQKPPILIPPVPGRPLIMYLSVTENSMGCVLGQHDESGRKEHAIYYLSKKFTDCEVKYSQLEKTCCALAWVARRLRQYMLNHTTLLISKMDPVKYIFEKPALTGRVAPD
;
A
#
# COMPACT_ATOMS: atom_id res chain seq x y z
N MET A 1 -7.95 -12.69 18.17
CA MET A 1 -6.73 -13.05 17.38
C MET A 1 -5.68 -13.55 18.36
N LEU A 2 -5.15 -14.76 18.17
CA LEU A 2 -4.13 -15.33 19.05
C LEU A 2 -2.73 -14.85 18.63
N GLU A 3 -1.89 -14.55 19.61
CA GLU A 3 -0.48 -14.21 19.44
C GLU A 3 0.28 -15.39 18.84
N PRO A 4 1.04 -15.21 17.75
CA PRO A 4 1.88 -16.27 17.21
C PRO A 4 3.12 -16.44 18.09
N ARG A 5 3.22 -17.58 18.76
CA ARG A 5 4.32 -17.92 19.71
C ARG A 5 5.36 -18.87 19.12
N THR A 6 5.13 -19.39 17.92
CA THR A 6 6.01 -20.38 17.29
C THR A 6 6.37 -20.00 15.86
N GLU A 7 7.50 -20.52 15.38
CA GLU A 7 7.99 -20.31 14.02
C GLU A 7 6.98 -20.69 12.93
N LYS A 8 6.12 -21.69 13.19
CA LYS A 8 5.06 -22.10 12.26
C LYS A 8 3.85 -21.15 12.30
N GLN A 9 3.59 -20.51 13.44
CA GLN A 9 2.45 -19.61 13.61
C GLN A 9 2.68 -18.24 12.95
N VAL A 10 3.93 -17.76 12.86
CA VAL A 10 4.25 -16.46 12.24
C VAL A 10 3.90 -16.42 10.74
N PRO A 11 4.33 -17.37 9.88
CA PRO A 11 3.92 -17.42 8.48
C PRO A 11 2.40 -17.58 8.31
N SER A 12 1.76 -18.42 9.13
CA SER A 12 0.30 -18.63 9.10
C SER A 12 -0.45 -17.33 9.44
N PHE A 13 0.01 -16.59 10.45
CA PHE A 13 -0.53 -15.30 10.81
C PHE A 13 -0.40 -14.28 9.67
N LEU A 14 0.80 -14.15 9.09
CA LEU A 14 1.04 -13.23 7.96
C LEU A 14 0.23 -13.61 6.71
N GLY A 15 0.01 -14.90 6.45
CA GLY A 15 -0.89 -15.36 5.39
C GLY A 15 -2.33 -14.88 5.59
N ARG A 16 -2.86 -15.00 6.82
CA ARG A 16 -4.19 -14.49 7.17
C ARG A 16 -4.28 -12.97 7.08
N LEU A 17 -3.24 -12.25 7.50
CA LEU A 17 -3.18 -10.78 7.32
C LEU A 17 -3.17 -10.38 5.85
N ASN A 18 -2.40 -11.09 5.02
CA ASN A 18 -2.36 -10.81 3.58
C ASN A 18 -3.73 -10.99 2.91
N TYR A 19 -4.56 -11.94 3.37
CA TYR A 19 -5.91 -12.12 2.86
C TYR A 19 -6.78 -10.86 3.03
N ILE A 20 -6.61 -10.17 4.16
CA ILE A 20 -7.35 -8.94 4.51
C ILE A 20 -6.54 -7.66 4.28
N ALA A 21 -5.37 -7.73 3.63
CA ALA A 21 -4.50 -6.58 3.44
C ALA A 21 -5.20 -5.40 2.73
N ARG A 22 -6.20 -5.70 1.89
CA ARG A 22 -7.03 -4.70 1.23
C ARG A 22 -7.81 -3.79 2.17
N PHE A 23 -7.95 -4.17 3.44
CA PHE A 23 -8.67 -3.44 4.49
C PHE A 23 -7.73 -2.73 5.47
N ILE A 24 -6.41 -2.92 5.35
CA ILE A 24 -5.43 -2.43 6.33
C ILE A 24 -4.51 -1.41 5.66
N SER A 25 -4.65 -0.15 6.06
CA SER A 25 -3.75 0.91 5.63
C SER A 25 -2.31 0.66 6.11
N HIS A 26 -1.33 0.89 5.22
CA HIS A 26 0.11 0.75 5.52
C HIS A 26 0.54 -0.58 6.15
N LEU A 27 -0.17 -1.69 5.86
CA LEU A 27 0.10 -3.00 6.45
C LEU A 27 1.57 -3.39 6.38
N THR A 28 2.23 -3.14 5.23
CA THR A 28 3.63 -3.50 5.01
C THR A 28 4.58 -2.81 6.00
N THR A 29 4.36 -1.54 6.30
CA THR A 29 5.18 -0.77 7.25
C THR A 29 4.92 -1.26 8.67
N THR A 30 3.65 -1.44 9.04
CA THR A 30 3.24 -1.91 10.37
C THR A 30 3.76 -3.32 10.67
N CYS A 31 3.76 -4.20 9.67
CA CYS A 31 4.22 -5.58 9.79
C CYS A 31 5.72 -5.75 9.52
N GLU A 32 6.48 -4.70 9.24
CA GLU A 32 7.89 -4.84 8.83
C GLU A 32 8.72 -5.62 9.85
N LEU A 33 8.49 -5.36 11.15
CA LEU A 33 9.18 -6.04 12.24
C LEU A 33 8.80 -7.53 12.31
N ILE A 34 7.55 -7.88 12.02
CA ILE A 34 7.08 -9.27 11.97
C ILE A 34 7.62 -9.97 10.71
N PHE A 35 7.74 -9.26 9.58
CA PHE A 35 8.34 -9.80 8.35
C PHE A 35 9.83 -10.10 8.52
N LYS A 36 10.57 -9.34 9.36
CA LYS A 36 11.99 -9.63 9.66
C LYS A 36 12.17 -11.02 10.27
N LEU A 37 11.19 -11.51 11.02
CA LEU A 37 11.22 -12.87 11.60
C LEU A 37 11.15 -13.99 10.55
N LEU A 38 10.81 -13.69 9.29
CA LEU A 38 10.76 -14.69 8.22
C LEU A 38 12.07 -14.82 7.42
N LYS A 39 13.11 -14.04 7.73
CA LYS A 39 14.38 -14.12 7.01
C LYS A 39 15.10 -15.44 7.32
N LYS A 40 15.58 -16.14 6.28
CA LYS A 40 16.49 -17.28 6.44
C LYS A 40 17.74 -16.83 7.18
N ASP A 41 18.24 -17.67 8.08
CA ASP A 41 19.43 -17.45 8.95
C ASP A 41 19.29 -16.46 10.11
N GLN A 42 18.07 -16.07 10.49
CA GLN A 42 17.85 -15.29 11.72
C GLN A 42 17.06 -16.12 12.74
N ALA A 43 17.58 -16.21 13.98
CA ALA A 43 16.84 -16.84 15.07
C ALA A 43 15.50 -16.11 15.26
N ILE A 44 14.38 -16.83 15.17
CA ILE A 44 13.05 -16.28 15.34
C ILE A 44 12.85 -15.93 16.81
N ARG A 45 13.20 -14.70 17.18
CA ARG A 45 12.92 -14.12 18.50
C ARG A 45 11.77 -13.14 18.40
N TRP A 46 10.60 -13.59 18.85
CA TRP A 46 9.49 -12.68 19.11
C TRP A 46 9.88 -11.72 20.24
N ASN A 47 10.15 -10.47 19.89
CA ASN A 47 10.57 -9.44 20.83
C ASN A 47 9.43 -8.43 21.10
N GLU A 48 9.68 -7.48 21.99
CA GLU A 48 8.68 -6.45 22.34
C GLU A 48 8.23 -5.62 21.13
N ASP A 49 9.12 -5.37 20.15
CA ASP A 49 8.77 -4.65 18.92
C ASP A 49 7.73 -5.42 18.09
N CYS A 50 7.91 -6.74 17.95
CA CYS A 50 6.97 -7.63 17.29
C CYS A 50 5.63 -7.67 18.03
N GLN A 51 5.65 -7.68 19.36
CA GLN A 51 4.44 -7.64 20.18
C GLN A 51 3.68 -6.32 20.01
N ARG A 52 4.39 -5.18 20.00
CA ARG A 52 3.76 -3.87 19.75
C ARG A 52 3.16 -3.79 18.34
N ALA A 53 3.84 -4.34 17.33
CA ALA A 53 3.29 -4.41 15.98
C ALA A 53 2.03 -5.30 15.92
N PHE A 54 2.04 -6.45 16.59
CA PHE A 54 0.89 -7.35 16.67
C PHE A 54 -0.31 -6.68 17.34
N GLU A 55 -0.12 -6.01 18.49
CA GLU A 55 -1.21 -5.34 19.19
C GLU A 55 -1.78 -4.16 18.39
N LYS A 56 -0.93 -3.38 17.68
CA LYS A 56 -1.42 -2.34 16.75
C LYS A 56 -2.32 -2.91 15.66
N ILE A 57 -1.94 -4.05 15.07
CA ILE A 57 -2.75 -4.71 14.04
C ILE A 57 -4.06 -5.22 14.65
N LYS A 58 -3.98 -5.82 15.85
CA LYS A 58 -5.15 -6.33 16.57
C LYS A 58 -6.14 -5.21 16.90
N GLU A 59 -5.67 -4.09 17.41
CA GLU A 59 -6.48 -2.90 17.70
C GLU A 59 -7.12 -2.35 16.42
N TYR A 60 -6.35 -2.22 15.33
CA TYR A 60 -6.88 -1.79 14.04
C TYR A 60 -8.01 -2.70 13.54
N LEU A 61 -7.84 -4.02 13.69
CA LEU A 61 -8.83 -5.02 13.29
C LEU A 61 -10.05 -5.11 14.22
N GLN A 62 -10.01 -4.54 15.42
CA GLN A 62 -11.19 -4.42 16.27
C GLN A 62 -12.18 -3.37 15.75
N LYS A 63 -11.67 -2.35 15.05
CA LYS A 63 -12.48 -1.28 14.44
C LYS A 63 -11.99 -1.01 13.00
N PRO A 64 -12.14 -2.00 12.09
CA PRO A 64 -11.67 -1.83 10.74
C PRO A 64 -12.44 -0.69 10.06
N PRO A 65 -11.80 0.11 9.21
CA PRO A 65 -12.53 1.08 8.39
C PRO A 65 -13.54 0.34 7.52
N ILE A 66 -14.76 0.87 7.44
CA ILE A 66 -15.80 0.33 6.56
C ILE A 66 -15.37 0.66 5.13
N LEU A 67 -15.01 -0.38 4.36
CA LEU A 67 -14.86 -0.25 2.91
C LEU A 67 -16.23 -0.29 2.26
N ILE A 68 -16.48 0.66 1.37
CA ILE A 68 -17.73 0.77 0.63
C ILE A 68 -17.46 0.38 -0.83
N PRO A 69 -18.36 -0.35 -1.51
CA PRO A 69 -18.21 -0.58 -2.95
C PRO A 69 -18.24 0.75 -3.72
N PRO A 70 -17.53 0.86 -4.85
CA PRO A 70 -17.60 2.04 -5.68
C PRO A 70 -19.00 2.21 -6.26
N VAL A 71 -19.50 3.43 -6.24
CA VAL A 71 -20.73 3.82 -6.92
C VAL A 71 -20.41 4.07 -8.41
N PRO A 72 -21.09 3.37 -9.34
CA PRO A 72 -20.89 3.56 -10.77
C PRO A 72 -21.11 5.00 -11.23
N GLY A 73 -20.37 5.42 -12.25
CA GLY A 73 -20.51 6.74 -12.88
C GLY A 73 -19.90 7.91 -12.09
N ARG A 74 -19.36 7.67 -10.89
CA ARG A 74 -18.66 8.70 -10.09
C ARG A 74 -17.15 8.45 -10.11
N PRO A 75 -16.33 9.52 -10.12
CA PRO A 75 -14.88 9.36 -10.14
C PRO A 75 -14.37 8.73 -8.84
N LEU A 76 -13.29 7.97 -8.96
CA LEU A 76 -12.52 7.44 -7.84
C LEU A 76 -11.33 8.35 -7.56
N ILE A 77 -10.89 8.38 -6.31
CA ILE A 77 -9.68 9.10 -5.89
C ILE A 77 -8.66 8.07 -5.44
N MET A 78 -7.45 8.19 -5.98
CA MET A 78 -6.34 7.32 -5.68
C MET A 78 -5.23 8.11 -5.01
N TYR A 79 -5.02 7.87 -3.72
CA TYR A 79 -3.90 8.43 -2.98
C TYR A 79 -2.70 7.50 -3.05
N LEU A 80 -1.58 7.98 -3.59
CA LEU A 80 -0.33 7.23 -3.66
C LEU A 80 0.68 7.79 -2.64
N SER A 81 1.27 6.89 -1.85
CA SER A 81 2.35 7.21 -0.91
C SER A 81 3.55 6.32 -1.20
N VAL A 82 4.73 6.94 -1.28
CA VAL A 82 5.99 6.27 -1.59
C VAL A 82 7.01 6.70 -0.55
N THR A 83 7.60 5.71 0.12
CA THR A 83 8.70 5.90 1.07
C THR A 83 9.97 5.28 0.49
N GLU A 84 11.08 5.35 1.23
CA GLU A 84 12.35 4.78 0.76
C GLU A 84 12.26 3.28 0.48
N ASN A 85 11.50 2.54 1.30
CA ASN A 85 11.52 1.08 1.33
C ASN A 85 10.18 0.45 0.95
N SER A 86 9.13 1.24 0.76
CA SER A 86 7.79 0.73 0.52
C SER A 86 6.89 1.73 -0.19
N MET A 87 5.75 1.25 -0.65
CA MET A 87 4.68 2.08 -1.18
C MET A 87 3.33 1.66 -0.62
N GLY A 88 2.41 2.60 -0.58
CA GLY A 88 1.03 2.43 -0.20
C GLY A 88 0.10 3.17 -1.15
N CYS A 89 -1.12 2.67 -1.30
CA CYS A 89 -2.16 3.33 -2.06
C CYS A 89 -3.52 3.15 -1.37
N VAL A 90 -4.33 4.20 -1.39
CA VAL A 90 -5.74 4.17 -1.01
C VAL A 90 -6.57 4.53 -2.22
N LEU A 91 -7.49 3.66 -2.61
CA LEU A 91 -8.56 3.98 -3.54
C LEU A 91 -9.79 4.34 -2.71
N GLY A 92 -10.39 5.49 -2.96
CA GLY A 92 -11.58 5.97 -2.30
C GLY A 92 -12.53 6.67 -3.25
N GLN A 93 -13.66 7.10 -2.73
CA GLN A 93 -14.68 7.84 -3.46
C GLN A 93 -15.40 8.76 -2.49
N HIS A 94 -15.79 9.96 -2.95
CA HIS A 94 -16.64 10.84 -2.16
C HIS A 94 -18.06 10.28 -2.09
N ASP A 95 -18.72 10.54 -0.98
CA ASP A 95 -20.16 10.38 -0.85
C ASP A 95 -20.93 11.33 -1.78
N GLU A 96 -22.26 11.18 -1.82
CA GLU A 96 -23.13 12.04 -2.65
C GLU A 96 -22.99 13.53 -2.33
N SER A 97 -22.71 13.85 -1.06
CA SER A 97 -22.58 15.23 -0.61
C SER A 97 -21.23 15.86 -0.95
N GLY A 98 -20.24 15.05 -1.37
CA GLY A 98 -18.87 15.49 -1.57
C GLY A 98 -18.09 15.77 -0.28
N ARG A 99 -18.73 15.65 0.89
CA ARG A 99 -18.14 16.06 2.19
C ARG A 99 -17.34 14.96 2.85
N LYS A 100 -17.61 13.70 2.52
CA LYS A 100 -16.95 12.56 3.15
C LYS A 100 -16.36 11.63 2.12
N GLU A 101 -15.11 11.26 2.32
CA GLU A 101 -14.45 10.24 1.54
C GLU A 101 -14.56 8.88 2.21
N HIS A 102 -14.91 7.89 1.42
CA HIS A 102 -14.95 6.50 1.83
C HIS A 102 -13.86 5.71 1.10
N ALA A 103 -13.08 4.95 1.87
CA ALA A 103 -12.12 4.04 1.29
C ALA A 103 -12.85 2.87 0.62
N ILE A 104 -12.35 2.45 -0.54
CA ILE A 104 -12.81 1.30 -1.32
C ILE A 104 -11.76 0.19 -1.26
N TYR A 105 -10.47 0.55 -1.30
CA TYR A 105 -9.39 -0.43 -1.39
C TYR A 105 -8.07 0.13 -0.86
N TYR A 106 -7.36 -0.64 -0.02
CA TYR A 106 -5.99 -0.35 0.39
C TYR A 106 -4.99 -1.27 -0.33
N LEU A 107 -3.85 -0.73 -0.71
CA LEU A 107 -2.74 -1.47 -1.25
C LEU A 107 -1.47 -1.08 -0.50
N SER A 108 -0.60 -2.05 -0.23
CA SER A 108 0.75 -1.77 0.27
C SER A 108 1.72 -2.83 -0.24
N LYS A 109 2.96 -2.42 -0.51
CA LYS A 109 4.01 -3.31 -1.01
C LYS A 109 5.37 -2.83 -0.51
N LYS A 110 6.24 -3.76 -0.15
CA LYS A 110 7.66 -3.47 0.09
C LYS A 110 8.39 -3.41 -1.25
N PHE A 111 9.34 -2.49 -1.39
CA PHE A 111 10.23 -2.49 -2.53
C PHE A 111 11.17 -3.70 -2.47
N THR A 112 11.48 -4.27 -3.64
CA THR A 112 12.56 -5.26 -3.77
C THR A 112 13.91 -4.59 -3.59
N ASP A 113 14.97 -5.36 -3.36
CA ASP A 113 16.33 -4.81 -3.19
C ASP A 113 16.81 -4.01 -4.41
N CYS A 114 16.28 -4.30 -5.59
CA CYS A 114 16.51 -3.50 -6.80
C CYS A 114 15.70 -2.19 -6.77
N GLU A 115 14.41 -2.27 -6.43
CA GLU A 115 13.52 -1.10 -6.40
C GLU A 115 13.89 -0.09 -5.30
N VAL A 116 14.47 -0.54 -4.19
CA VAL A 116 14.96 0.35 -3.12
C VAL A 116 16.07 1.28 -3.62
N LYS A 117 16.84 0.87 -4.63
CA LYS A 117 17.97 1.65 -5.19
C LYS A 117 17.52 2.69 -6.22
N TYR A 118 16.26 2.67 -6.63
CA TYR A 118 15.71 3.65 -7.57
C TYR A 118 15.67 5.05 -6.96
N SER A 119 15.79 6.07 -7.81
CA SER A 119 15.49 7.44 -7.42
C SER A 119 14.04 7.58 -6.94
N GLN A 120 13.73 8.63 -6.19
CA GLN A 120 12.37 8.84 -5.68
C GLN A 120 11.33 8.94 -6.82
N LEU A 121 11.73 9.48 -7.98
CA LEU A 121 10.89 9.56 -9.17
C LEU A 121 10.61 8.17 -9.74
N GLU A 122 11.65 7.38 -9.96
CA GLU A 122 11.53 6.00 -10.45
C GLU A 122 10.72 5.11 -9.49
N LYS A 123 10.91 5.26 -8.17
CA LYS A 123 10.08 4.60 -7.15
C LYS A 123 8.61 4.96 -7.31
N THR A 124 8.33 6.23 -7.59
CA THR A 124 6.95 6.71 -7.76
C THR A 124 6.31 6.17 -9.05
N CYS A 125 7.05 6.16 -10.16
CA CYS A 125 6.60 5.54 -11.41
C CYS A 125 6.37 4.03 -11.26
N CYS A 126 7.31 3.33 -10.60
CA CYS A 126 7.18 1.90 -10.30
C CYS A 126 5.96 1.61 -9.43
N ALA A 127 5.75 2.41 -8.38
CA ALA A 127 4.60 2.30 -7.51
C ALA A 127 3.28 2.51 -8.28
N LEU A 128 3.22 3.56 -9.10
CA LEU A 128 2.03 3.85 -9.91
C LEU A 128 1.73 2.74 -10.91
N ALA A 129 2.73 2.24 -11.64
CA ALA A 129 2.56 1.14 -12.59
C ALA A 129 2.05 -0.13 -11.90
N TRP A 130 2.60 -0.45 -10.72
CA TRP A 130 2.16 -1.60 -9.94
C TRP A 130 0.73 -1.43 -9.41
N VAL A 131 0.38 -0.24 -8.90
CA VAL A 131 -0.96 0.07 -8.40
C VAL A 131 -1.98 0.03 -9.53
N ALA A 132 -1.69 0.67 -10.68
CA ALA A 132 -2.56 0.67 -11.85
C ALA A 132 -2.83 -0.76 -12.35
N ARG A 133 -1.81 -1.63 -12.33
CA ARG A 133 -1.98 -3.04 -12.71
C ARG A 133 -2.87 -3.80 -11.73
N ARG A 134 -2.76 -3.51 -10.42
CA ARG A 134 -3.59 -4.14 -9.36
C ARG A 134 -5.03 -3.61 -9.35
N LEU A 135 -5.22 -2.33 -9.66
CA LEU A 135 -6.52 -1.66 -9.69
C LEU A 135 -7.11 -1.57 -11.09
N ARG A 136 -6.57 -2.33 -12.06
CA ARG A 136 -6.99 -2.29 -13.47
C ARG A 136 -8.50 -2.37 -13.65
N GLN A 137 -9.15 -3.28 -12.93
CA GLN A 137 -10.61 -3.44 -12.98
C GLN A 137 -11.40 -2.22 -12.51
N TYR A 138 -10.84 -1.40 -11.61
CA TYR A 138 -11.48 -0.17 -11.15
C TYR A 138 -11.21 0.97 -12.14
N MET A 139 -9.95 1.13 -12.56
CA MET A 139 -9.51 2.19 -13.48
C MET A 139 -10.11 2.07 -14.88
N LEU A 140 -10.43 0.85 -15.34
CA LEU A 140 -11.10 0.65 -16.63
C LEU A 140 -12.59 1.03 -16.59
N ASN A 141 -13.22 0.96 -15.42
CA ASN A 141 -14.66 1.19 -15.26
C ASN A 141 -14.99 2.57 -14.69
N HIS A 142 -14.01 3.28 -14.13
CA HIS A 142 -14.20 4.58 -13.48
C HIS A 142 -13.05 5.52 -13.79
N THR A 143 -13.38 6.79 -14.04
CA THR A 143 -12.39 7.87 -14.02
C THR A 143 -11.70 7.90 -12.66
N THR A 144 -10.37 7.78 -12.64
CA THR A 144 -9.59 7.73 -11.40
C THR A 144 -8.66 8.92 -11.32
N LEU A 145 -8.81 9.74 -10.28
CA LEU A 145 -8.00 10.92 -10.00
C LEU A 145 -6.83 10.52 -9.10
N LEU A 146 -5.60 10.68 -9.59
CA LEU A 146 -4.40 10.40 -8.80
C LEU A 146 -4.02 11.63 -7.96
N ILE A 147 -3.89 11.43 -6.66
CA ILE A 147 -3.32 12.38 -5.70
C ILE A 147 -2.01 11.80 -5.18
N SER A 148 -0.92 12.51 -5.45
CA SER A 148 0.43 12.16 -4.98
C SER A 148 1.07 13.39 -4.36
N LYS A 149 1.85 13.21 -3.30
CA LYS A 149 2.65 14.30 -2.68
C LYS A 149 3.80 14.79 -3.59
N MET A 150 4.11 14.05 -4.66
CA MET A 150 5.20 14.36 -5.58
C MET A 150 4.68 15.11 -6.82
N ASP A 151 5.00 16.40 -6.90
CA ASP A 151 4.74 17.28 -8.06
C ASP A 151 5.27 16.76 -9.42
N PRO A 152 6.42 16.06 -9.51
CA PRO A 152 6.93 15.64 -10.82
C PRO A 152 6.08 14.57 -11.52
N VAL A 153 5.19 13.86 -10.82
CA VAL A 153 4.25 12.94 -11.49
C VAL A 153 3.24 13.74 -12.31
N LYS A 154 2.69 14.82 -11.73
CA LYS A 154 1.82 15.75 -12.44
C LYS A 154 2.54 16.31 -13.67
N TYR A 155 3.80 16.70 -13.52
CA TYR A 155 4.65 17.18 -14.61
C TYR A 155 4.87 16.15 -15.74
N ILE A 156 5.07 14.87 -15.41
CA ILE A 156 5.24 13.79 -16.42
C ILE A 156 3.93 13.52 -17.16
N PHE A 157 2.78 13.52 -16.47
CA PHE A 157 1.48 13.29 -17.10
C PHE A 157 0.97 14.50 -17.90
N GLU A 158 1.42 15.72 -17.57
CA GLU A 158 1.10 16.94 -18.32
C GLU A 158 1.92 17.09 -19.61
N LYS A 159 3.02 16.35 -19.78
CA LYS A 159 3.79 16.32 -21.04
C LYS A 159 3.33 15.20 -21.96
N PRO A 160 3.00 15.48 -23.24
CA PRO A 160 2.78 14.43 -24.23
C PRO A 160 4.13 13.73 -24.48
N ALA A 161 4.20 12.46 -24.07
CA ALA A 161 5.30 11.50 -24.28
C ALA A 161 6.73 12.03 -24.08
N LEU A 162 7.33 11.75 -22.92
CA LEU A 162 8.79 11.81 -22.78
C LEU A 162 9.43 10.66 -23.58
N THR A 163 9.72 10.91 -24.84
CA THR A 163 10.68 10.12 -25.62
C THR A 163 12.10 10.44 -25.14
N GLY A 164 12.53 9.82 -24.04
CA GLY A 164 13.90 9.89 -23.55
C GLY A 164 14.04 9.59 -22.06
N ARG A 165 15.10 8.87 -21.66
CA ARG A 165 15.46 8.70 -20.25
C ARG A 165 15.84 10.06 -19.66
N VAL A 166 15.21 10.44 -18.56
CA VAL A 166 15.61 11.61 -17.77
C VAL A 166 16.96 11.28 -17.15
N ALA A 167 18.01 11.99 -17.57
CA ALA A 167 19.34 11.85 -17.01
C ALA A 167 19.39 12.45 -15.59
N PRO A 168 20.14 11.87 -14.65
CA PRO A 168 20.42 12.50 -13.37
C PRO A 168 21.51 13.58 -13.54
N ASP A 169 21.30 14.73 -12.87
CA ASP A 169 22.32 15.75 -12.63
C ASP A 169 23.37 15.26 -11.62
#